data_AF-A0A6I2H2M9-F1
#
_entry.id   AF-A0A6I2H2M9-F1
#
_cell.length_a   1.000
_cell.length_b   1.000
_cell.length_c   1.000
_cell.angle_alpha   90.00
_cell.angle_beta   90.00
_cell.angle_gamma   90.00
#
_symmetry.space_group_name_H-M   'P 1'
#
loop_
_entity.id
_entity.type
_entity.pdbx_description
1 polymer ?
#
loop_
_entity_poly.entity_id
_entity_poly.type
_entity_poly.pdbx_seq_one_letter_code
_entity_poly.pdbx_strand_id
1 'polypeptide(L)'
;MRRRPPDAEAPGPEDAGDAEPWDPEAPVALPLDGELDLHLFAPRDAPLVVEEYLAACREKGVLQVRIAHGKGTGALRRRVHGLLSRLPEVLRFESAQEQDGGWGATWVYLRAPGAQESQK
;
A
#
# COMPACT_ATOMS: atom_id res chain seq x y z
N MET A 1 44.81 -30.42 -5.00
CA MET A 1 43.83 -29.32 -5.19
C MET A 1 42.48 -29.95 -5.53
N ARG A 2 41.34 -29.71 -4.87
CA ARG A 2 40.97 -28.97 -3.66
C ARG A 2 40.05 -29.90 -2.85
N ARG A 3 40.32 -30.07 -1.56
CA ARG A 3 39.43 -30.83 -0.66
C ARG A 3 38.16 -30.01 -0.44
N ARG A 4 37.01 -30.67 -0.51
CA ARG A 4 35.69 -30.14 -0.13
C ARG A 4 35.78 -29.60 1.31
N PRO A 5 35.35 -28.36 1.58
CA PRO A 5 35.29 -27.88 2.96
C PRO A 5 34.31 -28.76 3.75
N PRO A 6 34.61 -29.09 5.02
CA PRO A 6 33.68 -29.82 5.87
C PRO A 6 32.41 -29.00 6.03
N ASP A 7 31.27 -29.70 5.98
CA ASP A 7 29.95 -29.14 6.21
C ASP A 7 30.00 -28.38 7.56
N ALA A 8 30.02 -27.05 7.48
CA ALA A 8 30.01 -26.19 8.65
C ALA A 8 28.65 -26.39 9.33
N GLU A 9 28.68 -27.14 10.43
CA GLU A 9 27.55 -27.39 11.30
C GLU A 9 26.87 -26.06 11.63
N ALA A 10 25.58 -25.97 11.33
CA ALA A 10 24.79 -24.79 11.67
C ALA A 10 24.86 -24.56 13.19
N PRO A 11 24.98 -23.30 13.65
CA PRO A 11 24.99 -23.00 15.07
C PRO A 11 23.70 -23.52 15.73
N GLY A 12 23.85 -24.15 16.89
CA GLY A 12 22.76 -24.74 17.67
C GLY A 12 21.70 -23.71 18.12
N PRO A 13 20.48 -24.17 18.46
CA PRO A 13 19.31 -23.32 18.67
C PRO A 13 19.29 -22.54 20.00
N GLU A 14 20.40 -22.43 20.73
CA GLU A 14 20.39 -21.94 22.12
C GLU A 14 20.63 -20.43 22.31
N ASP A 15 20.75 -19.65 21.23
CA ASP A 15 20.89 -18.19 21.27
C ASP A 15 19.92 -17.47 20.30
N ALA A 16 18.71 -18.03 20.14
CA ALA A 16 17.61 -17.36 19.43
C ALA A 16 16.67 -16.73 20.47
N GLY A 17 17.08 -15.58 21.03
CA GLY A 17 16.19 -14.76 21.84
C GLY A 17 14.93 -14.38 21.06
N ASP A 18 13.77 -14.73 21.62
CA ASP A 18 12.44 -14.20 21.30
C ASP A 18 12.14 -13.94 19.81
N ALA A 19 12.46 -14.88 18.92
CA ALA A 19 11.92 -14.85 17.56
C ALA A 19 10.53 -15.47 17.58
N GLU A 20 9.48 -14.65 17.48
CA GLU A 20 8.13 -15.18 17.22
C GLU A 20 8.18 -16.15 16.02
N PRO A 21 7.52 -17.31 16.12
CA PRO A 21 7.48 -18.25 15.00
C PRO A 21 6.91 -17.52 13.78
N TRP A 22 7.64 -17.56 12.66
CA TRP A 22 7.14 -17.04 11.39
C TRP A 22 5.83 -17.77 11.05
N ASP A 23 4.72 -17.09 11.23
CA ASP A 23 3.40 -17.56 10.84
C ASP A 23 3.10 -17.02 9.43
N PRO A 24 3.13 -17.87 8.39
CA PRO A 24 2.83 -17.44 7.03
C PRO A 24 1.36 -17.02 6.84
N GLU A 25 0.48 -17.29 7.81
CA GLU A 25 -0.93 -16.91 7.78
C GLU A 25 -1.24 -15.68 8.66
N ALA A 26 -0.26 -15.15 9.41
CA ALA A 26 -0.46 -13.95 10.21
C ALA A 26 -0.76 -12.72 9.31
N PRO A 27 -1.74 -11.86 9.67
CA PRO A 27 -2.04 -10.66 8.91
C PRO A 27 -0.84 -9.71 8.88
N VAL A 28 -0.33 -9.41 7.69
CA VAL A 28 0.72 -8.39 7.51
C VAL A 28 0.08 -7.00 7.58
N ALA A 29 0.48 -6.20 8.56
CA ALA A 29 0.06 -4.81 8.65
C ALA A 29 0.64 -4.00 7.48
N LEU A 30 -0.21 -3.32 6.71
CA LEU A 30 0.24 -2.41 5.66
C LEU A 30 0.83 -1.14 6.29
N PRO A 31 2.04 -0.71 5.87
CA PRO A 31 2.56 0.57 6.30
C PRO A 31 1.65 1.68 5.78
N LEU A 32 1.29 2.61 6.66
CA LEU A 32 0.53 3.82 6.29
C LEU A 32 1.52 4.95 6.04
N ASP A 33 2.44 4.74 5.11
CA ASP A 33 3.44 5.73 4.66
C ASP A 33 2.96 6.57 3.48
N GLY A 34 1.75 6.29 2.99
CA GLY A 34 1.17 6.97 1.83
C GLY A 34 1.48 6.27 0.52
N GLU A 35 1.98 5.03 0.52
CA GLU A 35 2.13 4.24 -0.69
C GLU A 35 1.27 2.98 -0.66
N LEU A 36 0.40 2.84 -1.66
CA LEU A 36 -0.44 1.66 -1.84
C LEU A 36 -0.14 0.98 -3.17
N ASP A 37 0.43 -0.23 -3.12
CA ASP A 37 0.67 -1.05 -4.31
C ASP A 37 -0.46 -2.08 -4.52
N LEU A 38 -1.31 -1.82 -5.51
CA LEU A 38 -2.41 -2.71 -5.88
C LEU A 38 -1.96 -3.96 -6.64
N HIS A 39 -0.69 -4.10 -7.04
CA HIS A 39 -0.19 -5.36 -7.61
C HIS A 39 -0.16 -6.50 -6.58
N LEU A 40 -0.16 -6.16 -5.28
CA LEU A 40 -0.17 -7.12 -4.17
C LEU A 40 -1.56 -7.70 -3.90
N PHE A 41 -2.61 -7.16 -4.52
CA PHE A 41 -4.00 -7.52 -4.25
C PHE A 41 -4.70 -8.05 -5.49
N ALA A 42 -5.74 -8.88 -5.29
CA ALA A 42 -6.56 -9.30 -6.41
C ALA A 42 -7.34 -8.09 -6.97
N PRO A 43 -7.50 -7.95 -8.30
CA PRO A 43 -8.17 -6.80 -8.91
C PRO A 43 -9.63 -6.57 -8.48
N ARG A 44 -10.28 -7.60 -7.90
CA ARG A 44 -11.63 -7.53 -7.34
C ARG A 44 -11.66 -6.87 -5.95
N ASP A 45 -10.56 -6.95 -5.20
CA ASP A 45 -10.47 -6.47 -3.82
C ASP A 45 -9.96 -5.01 -3.80
N ALA A 46 -9.39 -4.55 -4.91
CA ALA A 46 -8.86 -3.19 -5.07
C ALA A 46 -9.79 -2.05 -4.57
N PRO A 47 -11.11 -2.06 -4.82
CA PRO A 47 -11.97 -0.99 -4.31
C PRO A 47 -11.96 -0.91 -2.78
N LEU A 48 -12.17 -2.05 -2.12
CA LEU A 48 -12.19 -2.14 -0.66
C LEU A 48 -10.83 -1.76 -0.07
N VAL A 49 -9.74 -2.27 -0.64
CA VAL A 49 -8.38 -1.97 -0.18
C VAL A 49 -8.07 -0.48 -0.29
N VAL A 50 -8.47 0.17 -1.38
CA VAL A 50 -8.27 1.62 -1.56
C VAL A 50 -9.08 2.41 -0.53
N GLU A 51 -10.35 2.09 -0.32
CA GLU A 51 -11.21 2.76 0.67
C GLU A 51 -10.62 2.67 2.08
N GLU A 52 -10.32 1.45 2.54
CA GLU A 52 -9.80 1.21 3.88
C GLU A 52 -8.43 1.85 4.09
N TYR A 53 -7.54 1.78 3.09
CA TYR A 53 -6.21 2.37 3.19
C TYR A 53 -6.28 3.91 3.26
N LEU A 54 -7.12 4.55 2.44
CA LEU A 54 -7.27 6.01 2.46
C LEU A 54 -7.89 6.49 3.77
N ALA A 55 -8.88 5.78 4.31
CA ALA A 55 -9.46 6.08 5.61
C ALA A 55 -8.39 6.00 6.72
N ALA A 56 -7.63 4.90 6.77
CA ALA A 56 -6.59 4.71 7.76
C ALA A 56 -5.45 5.74 7.64
N CYS A 57 -5.03 6.08 6.40
CA CYS A 57 -4.07 7.14 6.14
C CYS A 57 -4.57 8.49 6.65
N ARG A 58 -5.82 8.83 6.36
CA ARG A 58 -6.43 10.08 6.82
C ARG A 58 -6.47 10.18 8.34
N GLU A 59 -6.83 9.11 9.03
CA GLU A 59 -6.85 9.06 10.49
C GLU A 59 -5.46 9.28 11.11
N LYS A 60 -4.40 8.76 10.46
CA LYS A 60 -3.01 8.99 10.86
C LYS A 60 -2.42 10.32 10.37
N GLY A 61 -3.20 11.15 9.69
CA GLY A 61 -2.72 12.44 9.15
C GLY A 61 -1.82 12.31 7.91
N VAL A 62 -1.80 11.14 7.27
CA VAL A 62 -1.12 10.91 5.99
C VAL A 62 -2.08 11.32 4.87
N LEU A 63 -1.98 12.58 4.46
CA LEU A 63 -2.97 13.21 3.57
C LEU A 63 -2.60 13.17 2.09
N GLN A 64 -1.44 12.61 1.75
CA GLN A 64 -1.01 12.43 0.38
C GLN A 64 -0.69 10.95 0.17
N VAL A 65 -1.37 10.32 -0.78
CA VAL A 65 -1.26 8.88 -1.04
C VAL A 65 -0.99 8.63 -2.52
N ARG A 66 -0.01 7.77 -2.81
CA ARG A 66 0.30 7.26 -4.15
C ARG A 66 -0.24 5.85 -4.29
N ILE A 67 -1.17 5.67 -5.22
CA ILE A 67 -1.75 4.35 -5.53
C ILE A 67 -1.10 3.82 -6.81
N ALA A 68 -0.24 2.82 -6.70
CA ALA A 68 0.32 2.10 -7.84
C ALA A 68 -0.66 1.00 -8.28
N HIS A 69 -1.14 1.08 -9.52
CA HIS A 69 -2.13 0.13 -10.07
C HIS A 69 -1.69 -0.48 -11.40
N GLY A 70 -0.45 -0.20 -11.81
CA GLY A 70 0.11 -0.66 -13.06
C GLY A 70 -0.47 0.07 -14.28
N LYS A 71 0.23 -0.10 -15.39
CA LYS A 71 -0.13 0.46 -16.70
C LYS A 71 -1.23 -0.41 -17.36
N GLY A 72 -0.94 -1.69 -17.65
CA GLY A 72 -1.95 -2.66 -18.13
C GLY A 72 -2.84 -2.14 -19.27
N THR A 73 -4.13 -2.50 -19.26
CA THR A 73 -5.17 -1.97 -20.18
C THR A 73 -5.83 -0.68 -19.67
N GLY A 74 -5.36 -0.14 -18.53
CA GLY A 74 -5.99 0.96 -17.82
C GLY A 74 -7.33 0.62 -17.14
N ALA A 75 -7.76 -0.64 -17.13
CA ALA A 75 -9.01 -1.04 -16.46
C ALA A 75 -8.98 -0.74 -14.95
N LEU A 76 -7.88 -1.08 -14.27
CA LEU A 76 -7.73 -0.83 -12.84
C LEU A 76 -7.67 0.68 -12.55
N ARG A 77 -6.91 1.45 -13.34
CA ARG A 77 -6.91 2.92 -13.28
C ARG A 77 -8.32 3.51 -13.36
N ARG A 78 -9.14 3.09 -14.34
CA ARG A 78 -10.52 3.59 -14.48
C ARG A 78 -11.38 3.26 -13.27
N ARG A 79 -11.23 2.07 -12.69
CA ARG A 79 -11.93 1.69 -11.45
C ARG A 79 -11.50 2.56 -10.27
N VAL A 80 -10.19 2.73 -10.07
CA VAL A 80 -9.63 3.58 -9.01
C VAL A 80 -10.13 5.02 -9.16
N HIS A 81 -10.03 5.61 -10.35
CA HIS A 81 -10.49 6.99 -10.58
C HIS A 81 -12.01 7.13 -10.37
N GLY A 82 -12.79 6.15 -10.82
CA GLY A 82 -14.24 6.11 -10.60
C GLY A 82 -14.60 6.05 -9.12
N LEU A 83 -13.87 5.25 -8.34
CA LEU A 83 -14.00 5.17 -6.89
C LEU A 83 -13.64 6.51 -6.23
N LEU A 84 -12.43 7.02 -6.47
CA LEU A 84 -11.92 8.26 -5.87
C LEU A 84 -12.85 9.45 -6.11
N SER A 85 -13.51 9.52 -7.28
CA SER A 85 -14.45 10.59 -7.59
C SER A 85 -15.70 10.64 -6.70
N ARG A 86 -15.98 9.56 -5.95
CA ARG A 86 -17.15 9.41 -5.08
C ARG A 86 -16.82 9.52 -3.60
N LEU A 87 -15.54 9.50 -3.23
CA LEU A 87 -15.10 9.54 -1.84
C LEU A 87 -15.06 10.99 -1.33
N PRO A 88 -15.90 11.39 -0.36
CA PRO A 88 -15.97 12.78 0.11
C PRO A 88 -14.70 13.26 0.82
N GLU A 89 -13.92 12.34 1.39
CA GLU A 89 -12.61 12.61 2.00
C GLU A 89 -11.51 12.91 0.98
N VAL A 90 -11.70 12.59 -0.30
CA VAL A 90 -10.76 12.94 -1.37
C VAL A 90 -10.95 14.40 -1.76
N LEU A 91 -9.87 15.19 -1.66
CA LEU A 91 -9.84 16.58 -2.08
C LEU A 91 -9.64 16.69 -3.60
N ARG A 92 -8.65 15.96 -4.12
CA ARG A 92 -8.32 15.88 -5.55
C ARG A 92 -7.47 14.64 -5.82
N PHE A 93 -7.41 14.21 -7.07
CA PHE A 93 -6.51 13.15 -7.51
C PHE A 93 -6.03 13.41 -8.94
N GLU A 94 -4.85 12.92 -9.27
CA GLU A 94 -4.23 13.08 -10.58
C GLU A 94 -3.35 11.89 -10.95
N SER A 95 -3.12 11.67 -12.24
CA SER A 95 -2.14 10.66 -12.66
C SER A 95 -0.75 11.13 -12.24
N ALA A 96 0.11 10.19 -11.82
CA ALA A 96 1.44 10.52 -11.37
C ALA A 96 2.32 11.02 -12.54
N GLN A 97 3.37 11.77 -12.20
CA GLN A 97 4.42 12.17 -13.16
C GLN A 97 5.24 10.93 -13.56
N GLU A 98 6.00 10.98 -14.66
CA GLU A 98 6.72 9.79 -15.15
C GLU A 98 7.69 9.22 -14.10
N GLN A 99 8.37 10.07 -13.32
CA GLN A 99 9.26 9.65 -12.24
C GLN A 99 8.55 8.91 -11.08
N ASP A 100 7.24 9.10 -10.93
CA ASP A 100 6.43 8.54 -9.84
C ASP A 100 5.57 7.33 -10.30
N GLY A 101 5.80 6.84 -11.53
CA GLY A 101 5.06 5.74 -12.15
C GLY A 101 4.15 6.13 -13.32
N GLY A 102 4.10 7.43 -13.64
CA GLY A 102 3.33 7.97 -14.76
C GLY A 102 1.85 7.61 -14.68
N TRP A 103 1.26 7.24 -15.82
CA TRP A 103 -0.13 6.79 -15.88
C TRP A 103 -0.39 5.44 -15.17
N GLY A 104 0.64 4.76 -14.68
CA GLY A 104 0.54 3.53 -13.89
C GLY A 104 0.31 3.77 -12.39
N ALA A 105 0.34 5.03 -11.96
CA ALA A 105 0.06 5.43 -10.59
C ALA A 105 -0.84 6.66 -10.53
N THR A 106 -1.51 6.83 -9.39
CA THR A 106 -2.40 7.97 -9.12
C THR A 106 -2.02 8.60 -7.79
N TRP A 107 -1.77 9.92 -7.80
CA TRP A 107 -1.65 10.72 -6.58
C TRP A 107 -3.05 11.10 -6.08
N VAL A 108 -3.28 10.92 -4.79
CA VAL A 108 -4.53 11.22 -4.10
C VAL A 108 -4.20 12.17 -2.95
N TYR A 109 -5.00 13.23 -2.84
CA TYR A 109 -4.88 14.23 -1.78
C TYR A 109 -6.14 14.17 -0.94
N LEU A 110 -5.99 13.95 0.36
CA LEU A 110 -7.08 13.77 1.31
C LEU A 110 -7.35 15.04 2.10
N ARG A 111 -8.60 15.21 2.53
CA ARG A 111 -8.99 16.23 3.49
C ARG A 111 -8.53 15.81 4.88
N ALA A 112 -7.98 16.76 5.64
CA ALA A 112 -7.63 16.53 7.04
C ALA A 112 -8.85 16.02 7.85
N PRO A 113 -8.65 15.17 8.86
CA PRO A 113 -9.70 14.84 9.81
C PRO A 113 -10.25 16.14 10.45
N GLY A 114 -11.58 16.26 10.54
CA GLY A 114 -12.25 17.46 11.07
C GLY A 114 -12.45 18.63 10.10
N ALA A 115 -11.88 18.60 8.88
CA ALA A 115 -12.16 19.62 7.86
C ALA A 115 -13.57 19.49 7.23
N GLN A 116 -14.40 18.57 7.71
CA GLN A 116 -15.77 18.34 7.26
C GLN A 116 -16.81 19.00 8.16
N GLU A 117 -16.56 20.22 8.65
CA GLU A 117 -17.58 21.05 9.29
C GLU A 117 -17.34 22.51 8.93
N SER A 118 -17.92 22.95 7.80
CA SER A 118 -18.21 24.37 7.51
C SER A 118 -19.11 24.48 6.28
N GLN A 119 -20.30 23.90 6.33
CA GLN A 119 -21.41 24.38 5.51
C GLN A 119 -22.63 24.50 6.42
N LYS A 120 -22.93 25.77 6.72
CA LYS A 120 -24.15 26.27 7.35
C LYS A 120 -25.11 26.65 6.24
#